data_AF-A0A6L2JKY0-F1
#
_entry.id   AF-A0A6L2JKY0-F1
#
_cell.length_a   1.000
_cell.length_b   1.000
_cell.length_c   1.000
_cell.angle_alpha   90.00
_cell.angle_beta   90.00
_cell.angle_gamma   90.00
#
_symmetry.space_group_name_H-M   'P 1'
#
loop_
_entity.id
_entity.type
_entity.pdbx_description
1 polymer ?
#
loop_
_entity_poly.entity_id
_entity_poly.type
_entity_poly.pdbx_seq_one_letter_code
_entity_poly.pdbx_strand_id
1 'polypeptide(L)'
;MVVLAYDVESNRDFGIPGEGNVALDVTQILLWPPKELATTGIATHALDALRESSIRKVYLMGRRGPVQASCTAKELREILGNCYRSRALFLYYIGFLNAAIKDLHINIKEADLLKTSGNEEEIKNNRIRRRVFELLSKASSSAAPHPSLGQRELHFTFFRKPEKFLESEKQYCWLNLVGSAGSGNQIASGTSLVLKSIGYKSVPVDGLPFNYSKGVVPNIGGGVVSSSDDAQTEDGLYLASISEDIAKKELTSTSLKPGRVSY
;
A
#
# COMPACT_ATOMS: atom_id res chain seq x y z
N MET A 1 7.97 8.64 5.38
CA MET A 1 7.47 8.75 4.00
C MET A 1 8.49 9.58 3.24
N VAL A 2 9.18 9.01 2.24
CA VAL A 2 10.06 9.80 1.37
C VAL A 2 9.30 10.02 0.08
N VAL A 3 8.94 11.29 -0.16
CA VAL A 3 8.37 11.72 -1.43
C VAL A 3 9.55 12.12 -2.30
N LEU A 4 9.80 11.39 -3.38
CA LEU A 4 10.66 11.88 -4.45
C LEU A 4 9.73 12.65 -5.38
N ALA A 5 9.51 13.93 -5.09
CA ALA A 5 8.61 14.79 -5.86
C ALA A 5 9.40 15.65 -6.84
N TYR A 6 9.20 15.47 -8.15
CA TYR A 6 9.66 16.42 -9.17
C TYR A 6 8.64 16.54 -10.31
N ASP A 7 8.33 17.81 -10.60
CA ASP A 7 7.53 18.41 -11.69
C ASP A 7 6.23 17.71 -12.15
N VAL A 8 5.10 18.39 -11.94
CA VAL A 8 3.73 17.93 -12.21
C VAL A 8 3.20 18.47 -13.55
N GLU A 9 3.93 19.34 -14.25
CA GLU A 9 3.36 20.13 -15.36
C GLU A 9 3.07 19.35 -16.67
N SER A 10 3.65 18.15 -16.88
CA SER A 10 3.41 17.35 -18.11
C SER A 10 2.88 15.94 -17.87
N ASN A 11 2.54 15.59 -16.64
CA ASN A 11 2.76 14.25 -16.13
C ASN A 11 1.47 13.59 -15.62
N ARG A 12 1.00 12.54 -16.32
CA ARG A 12 -0.26 11.83 -16.02
C ARG A 12 -0.09 10.63 -15.09
N ASP A 13 1.13 10.08 -14.97
CA ASP A 13 1.36 8.74 -14.44
C ASP A 13 2.21 8.76 -13.15
N PHE A 14 1.65 8.25 -12.05
CA PHE A 14 2.22 8.28 -10.70
C PHE A 14 2.44 6.85 -10.17
N GLY A 15 3.61 6.55 -9.64
CA GLY A 15 3.98 5.24 -9.09
C GLY A 15 4.00 5.20 -7.55
N ILE A 16 3.46 4.13 -6.97
CA ILE A 16 3.52 3.86 -5.53
C ILE A 16 4.03 2.45 -5.30
N PRO A 17 5.31 2.29 -4.91
CA PRO A 17 5.79 1.04 -4.36
C PRO A 17 5.09 0.74 -3.03
N GLY A 18 4.28 -0.32 -3.03
CA GLY A 18 3.51 -0.75 -1.88
C GLY A 18 2.00 -0.82 -2.15
N GLU A 19 1.36 -1.80 -1.52
CA GLU A 19 -0.07 -2.09 -1.62
C GLU A 19 -0.68 -2.16 -0.21
N GLY A 20 -0.36 -1.15 0.61
CA GLY A 20 -0.90 -0.98 1.96
C GLY A 20 -2.01 0.05 1.99
N ASN A 21 -2.65 0.22 3.15
CA ASN A 21 -3.70 1.23 3.31
C ASN A 21 -3.19 2.64 2.98
N VAL A 22 -1.98 3.01 3.43
CA VAL A 22 -1.37 4.31 3.12
C VAL A 22 -1.23 4.53 1.60
N ALA A 23 -0.90 3.47 0.85
CA ALA A 23 -0.82 3.57 -0.62
C ALA A 23 -2.21 3.82 -1.23
N LEU A 24 -3.26 3.20 -0.68
CA LEU A 24 -4.64 3.46 -1.07
C LEU A 24 -5.08 4.88 -0.68
N ASP A 25 -4.70 5.39 0.48
CA ASP A 25 -5.04 6.76 0.92
C ASP A 25 -4.40 7.80 -0.01
N VAL A 26 -3.11 7.64 -0.33
CA VAL A 26 -2.43 8.49 -1.31
C VAL A 26 -3.10 8.40 -2.67
N THR A 27 -3.46 7.19 -3.12
CA THR A 27 -4.19 6.99 -4.38
C THR A 27 -5.51 7.73 -4.38
N GLN A 28 -6.26 7.65 -3.26
CA GLN A 28 -7.52 8.36 -3.10
C GLN A 28 -7.30 9.86 -3.26
N ILE A 29 -6.38 10.47 -2.51
CA ILE A 29 -6.10 11.92 -2.61
C ILE A 29 -5.71 12.34 -4.04
N LEU A 30 -4.88 11.57 -4.74
CA LEU A 30 -4.46 11.88 -6.10
C LEU A 30 -5.57 11.73 -7.15
N LEU A 31 -6.44 10.73 -6.97
CA LEU A 31 -7.48 10.39 -7.93
C LEU A 31 -8.88 10.90 -7.56
N TRP A 32 -9.07 11.55 -6.43
CA TRP A 32 -10.34 12.19 -6.07
C TRP A 32 -10.54 13.54 -6.77
N PRO A 33 -11.76 13.90 -7.21
CA PRO A 33 -12.03 15.23 -7.74
C PRO A 33 -11.70 16.34 -6.72
N PRO A 34 -10.87 17.35 -7.08
CA PRO A 34 -10.51 18.43 -6.16
C PRO A 34 -11.71 19.18 -5.57
N LYS A 35 -12.82 19.28 -6.31
CA LYS A 35 -14.06 19.90 -5.82
C LYS A 35 -14.67 19.15 -4.63
N GLU A 36 -14.58 17.83 -4.62
CA GLU A 36 -15.07 17.01 -3.51
C GLU A 36 -14.05 17.00 -2.35
N LEU A 37 -12.75 17.01 -2.63
CA LEU A 37 -11.72 17.16 -1.58
C LEU A 37 -11.82 18.51 -0.86
N ALA A 38 -12.27 19.57 -1.53
CA ALA A 38 -12.43 20.90 -0.94
C ALA A 38 -13.45 20.95 0.22
N THR A 39 -14.31 19.94 0.37
CA THR A 39 -15.25 19.84 1.49
C THR A 39 -14.67 19.10 2.70
N THR A 40 -13.41 18.67 2.63
CA THR A 40 -12.69 17.93 3.69
C THR A 40 -11.71 18.84 4.43
N GLY A 41 -11.09 18.33 5.51
CA GLY A 41 -10.03 19.02 6.25
C GLY A 41 -8.66 19.02 5.55
N ILE A 42 -8.60 18.88 4.22
CA ILE A 42 -7.34 18.89 3.46
C ILE A 42 -6.64 20.25 3.57
N ALA A 43 -5.30 20.24 3.63
CA ALA A 43 -4.52 21.47 3.66
C ALA A 43 -4.68 22.27 2.34
N THR A 44 -4.84 23.59 2.46
CA THR A 44 -5.11 24.48 1.31
C THR A 44 -4.05 24.36 0.22
N HIS A 45 -2.76 24.39 0.58
CA HIS A 45 -1.66 24.26 -0.39
C HIS A 45 -1.69 22.92 -1.13
N ALA A 46 -2.12 21.83 -0.49
CA ALA A 46 -2.24 20.52 -1.12
C ALA A 46 -3.44 20.50 -2.08
N LEU A 47 -4.56 21.12 -1.70
CA LEU A 47 -5.73 21.25 -2.57
C LEU A 47 -5.42 22.08 -3.82
N ASP A 48 -4.68 23.17 -3.68
CA ASP A 48 -4.29 24.03 -4.81
C ASP A 48 -3.37 23.27 -5.78
N ALA A 49 -2.37 22.55 -5.27
CA ALA A 49 -1.54 21.67 -6.09
C ALA A 49 -2.37 20.57 -6.80
N LEU A 50 -3.39 20.01 -6.15
CA LEU A 50 -4.28 19.00 -6.76
C LEU A 50 -5.21 19.58 -7.83
N ARG A 51 -5.56 20.88 -7.75
CA ARG A 51 -6.34 21.57 -8.79
C ARG A 51 -5.55 21.73 -10.08
N GLU A 52 -4.25 21.97 -9.96
CA GLU A 52 -3.32 22.13 -11.09
C GLU A 52 -2.79 20.79 -11.61
N SER A 53 -2.94 19.72 -10.83
CA SER A 53 -2.41 18.39 -11.17
C SER A 53 -3.00 17.76 -12.43
N SER A 54 -2.10 17.34 -13.34
CA SER A 54 -2.42 16.52 -14.50
C SER A 54 -2.45 15.02 -14.23
N ILE A 55 -2.27 14.56 -12.98
CA ILE A 55 -2.24 13.13 -12.64
C ILE A 55 -3.61 12.51 -12.96
N ARG A 56 -3.59 11.43 -13.74
CA ARG A 56 -4.78 10.65 -14.09
C ARG A 56 -4.60 9.16 -13.87
N LYS A 57 -3.36 8.66 -13.81
CA LYS A 57 -3.04 7.24 -13.62
C LYS A 57 -2.17 7.06 -12.39
N VAL A 58 -2.58 6.14 -11.51
CA VAL A 58 -1.78 5.72 -10.36
C VAL A 58 -1.48 4.23 -10.47
N TYR A 59 -0.21 3.86 -10.31
CA TYR A 59 0.29 2.49 -10.32
C TYR A 59 0.66 2.08 -8.90
N LEU A 60 -0.09 1.14 -8.33
CA LEU A 60 0.28 0.45 -7.09
C LEU A 60 1.13 -0.76 -7.45
N MET A 61 2.34 -0.81 -6.89
CA MET A 61 3.34 -1.83 -7.26
C MET A 61 3.67 -2.73 -6.08
N GLY A 62 3.18 -3.95 -6.14
CA GLY A 62 3.46 -5.02 -5.20
C GLY A 62 4.66 -5.85 -5.63
N ARG A 63 5.67 -5.95 -4.75
CA ARG A 63 6.77 -6.94 -4.94
C ARG A 63 6.31 -8.39 -4.85
N ARG A 64 5.15 -8.65 -4.25
CA ARG A 64 4.55 -9.98 -4.06
C ARG A 64 3.24 -10.06 -4.84
N GLY A 65 2.54 -11.18 -4.74
CA GLY A 65 1.26 -11.40 -5.39
C GLY A 65 0.09 -10.73 -4.67
N PRO A 66 -1.11 -10.77 -5.29
CA PRO A 66 -2.33 -10.17 -4.78
C PRO A 66 -2.79 -10.71 -3.43
N VAL A 67 -2.46 -11.98 -3.13
CA VAL A 67 -2.78 -12.63 -1.85
C VAL A 67 -2.00 -12.01 -0.68
N GLN A 68 -0.81 -11.46 -0.96
CA GLN A 68 0.07 -10.87 0.04
C GLN A 68 -0.05 -9.34 0.12
N ALA A 69 -1.02 -8.74 -0.60
CA ALA A 69 -1.32 -7.32 -0.47
C ALA A 69 -1.66 -6.98 0.99
N SER A 70 -1.07 -5.91 1.50
CA SER A 70 -1.17 -5.51 2.91
C SER A 70 -2.36 -4.60 3.20
N CYS A 71 -3.08 -4.17 2.18
CA CYS A 71 -4.29 -3.38 2.32
C CYS A 71 -5.41 -4.20 2.95
N THR A 72 -6.28 -3.53 3.69
CA THR A 72 -7.44 -4.19 4.27
C THR A 72 -8.58 -4.25 3.27
N ALA A 73 -9.45 -5.24 3.44
CA ALA A 73 -10.63 -5.36 2.62
C ALA A 73 -11.61 -4.17 2.77
N LYS A 74 -11.53 -3.39 3.85
CA LYS A 74 -12.33 -2.17 4.06
C LYS A 74 -11.86 -1.08 3.11
N GLU A 75 -10.60 -0.67 3.23
CA GLU A 75 -10.00 0.38 2.38
C GLU A 75 -10.09 0.02 0.89
N LEU A 76 -9.86 -1.26 0.56
CA LEU A 76 -9.99 -1.73 -0.81
C LEU A 76 -11.45 -1.64 -1.32
N ARG A 77 -12.46 -1.84 -0.47
CA ARG A 77 -13.86 -1.65 -0.89
C ARG A 77 -14.22 -0.19 -1.11
N GLU A 78 -13.67 0.71 -0.29
CA GLU A 78 -13.93 2.15 -0.40
C GLU A 78 -13.44 2.67 -1.75
N ILE A 79 -12.22 2.29 -2.15
CA ILE A 79 -11.68 2.71 -3.45
C ILE A 79 -12.33 1.99 -4.65
N LEU A 80 -12.68 0.70 -4.51
CA LEU A 80 -13.30 -0.11 -5.57
C LEU A 80 -14.83 0.07 -5.68
N GLY A 81 -15.45 0.96 -4.89
CA GLY A 81 -16.90 1.00 -4.66
C GLY A 81 -17.79 1.01 -5.92
N ASN A 82 -17.26 1.42 -7.09
CA ASN A 82 -17.95 1.34 -8.38
C ASN A 82 -18.24 -0.09 -8.87
N CYS A 83 -17.48 -1.11 -8.43
CA CYS A 83 -17.70 -2.53 -8.76
C CYS A 83 -18.76 -3.22 -7.88
N TYR A 84 -19.36 -2.48 -6.95
CA TYR A 84 -20.37 -2.96 -6.00
C TYR A 84 -21.69 -2.18 -6.15
N ARG A 85 -22.23 -2.12 -7.38
CA ARG A 85 -23.52 -1.48 -7.67
C ARG A 85 -24.75 -2.09 -6.96
N SER A 86 -24.64 -3.20 -6.24
CA SER A 86 -25.81 -3.97 -5.77
C SER A 86 -26.06 -3.97 -4.25
N ARG A 87 -25.73 -2.93 -3.48
CA ARG A 87 -26.27 -2.85 -2.11
C ARG A 87 -26.58 -1.44 -1.62
N ALA A 88 -27.79 -0.99 -1.97
CA ALA A 88 -28.45 0.21 -1.46
C ALA A 88 -28.50 0.30 0.09
N LEU A 89 -28.30 -0.80 0.82
CA LEU A 89 -28.23 -0.78 2.29
C LEU A 89 -26.88 -0.32 2.88
N PHE A 90 -25.81 -0.21 2.09
CA PHE A 90 -24.48 0.18 2.62
C PHE A 90 -24.35 1.69 2.82
N LEU A 91 -25.15 2.48 2.10
CA LEU A 91 -25.13 3.95 2.12
C LEU A 91 -25.73 4.56 3.40
N TYR A 92 -26.53 3.78 4.16
CA TYR A 92 -27.29 4.29 5.31
C TYR A 92 -26.49 4.32 6.62
N TYR A 93 -25.44 3.51 6.78
CA TYR A 93 -24.77 3.37 8.08
C TYR A 93 -23.49 4.20 8.25
N ILE A 94 -22.96 4.81 7.18
CA ILE A 94 -21.75 5.63 7.27
C ILE A 94 -21.95 6.89 6.42
N GLY A 95 -22.65 7.87 6.98
CA GLY A 95 -22.94 9.18 6.35
C GLY A 95 -21.70 10.04 6.02
N PHE A 96 -20.50 9.46 5.95
CA PHE A 96 -19.24 10.14 5.67
C PHE A 96 -18.32 9.42 4.66
N LEU A 97 -18.70 8.23 4.14
CA LEU A 97 -17.87 7.43 3.20
C LEU A 97 -18.52 7.26 1.81
N ASN A 98 -19.15 8.32 1.30
CA ASN A 98 -19.93 8.26 0.05
C ASN A 98 -19.26 8.87 -1.18
N ALA A 99 -17.97 8.61 -1.39
CA ALA A 99 -17.42 8.82 -2.72
C ALA A 99 -16.35 7.79 -3.04
N ALA A 100 -16.80 6.60 -3.45
CA ALA A 100 -16.01 5.89 -4.44
C ALA A 100 -15.69 6.88 -5.57
N ILE A 101 -14.42 6.99 -5.97
CA ILE A 101 -14.00 7.93 -7.01
C ILE A 101 -14.88 7.65 -8.24
N LYS A 102 -15.78 8.59 -8.55
CA LYS A 102 -16.70 8.42 -9.69
C LYS A 102 -15.86 8.28 -10.94
N ASP A 103 -16.24 7.32 -11.77
CA ASP A 103 -15.58 7.09 -13.06
C ASP A 103 -14.09 6.72 -12.92
N LEU A 104 -13.76 5.86 -11.95
CA LEU A 104 -12.44 5.26 -11.80
C LEU A 104 -12.35 3.93 -12.57
N HIS A 105 -11.41 3.85 -13.51
CA HIS A 105 -11.06 2.61 -14.19
C HIS A 105 -10.06 1.81 -13.34
N ILE A 106 -10.37 0.55 -13.07
CA ILE A 106 -9.48 -0.36 -12.33
C ILE A 106 -8.82 -1.30 -13.33
N ASN A 107 -7.48 -1.30 -13.37
CA ASN A 107 -6.71 -2.21 -14.20
C ASN A 107 -5.94 -3.21 -13.33
N ILE A 108 -6.20 -4.50 -13.53
CA ILE A 108 -5.48 -5.61 -12.93
C ILE A 108 -5.26 -6.63 -14.03
N LYS A 109 -4.01 -7.05 -14.26
CA LYS A 109 -3.73 -8.07 -15.27
C LYS A 109 -4.20 -9.42 -14.77
N GLU A 110 -4.98 -10.13 -15.59
CA GLU A 110 -5.47 -11.49 -15.24
C GLU A 110 -4.32 -12.45 -14.89
N ALA A 111 -3.19 -12.32 -15.59
CA ALA A 111 -1.97 -13.09 -15.32
C ALA A 111 -1.46 -12.92 -13.88
N ASP A 112 -1.65 -11.75 -13.27
CA ASP A 112 -1.23 -11.48 -11.90
C ASP A 112 -2.19 -12.11 -10.86
N LEU A 113 -3.40 -12.49 -11.28
CA LEU A 113 -4.43 -13.10 -10.43
C LEU A 113 -4.47 -14.64 -10.49
N LEU A 114 -3.61 -15.24 -11.31
CA LEU A 114 -3.54 -16.71 -11.43
C LEU A 114 -3.17 -17.34 -10.07
N LYS A 115 -3.98 -18.32 -9.66
CA LYS A 115 -3.75 -19.06 -8.43
C LYS A 115 -2.64 -20.09 -8.67
N THR A 116 -1.59 -20.00 -7.86
CA THR A 116 -0.61 -21.07 -7.70
C THR A 116 -1.01 -21.94 -6.51
N SER A 117 -0.56 -23.20 -6.46
CA SER A 117 -0.85 -24.11 -5.34
C SER A 117 -0.52 -23.51 -3.97
N GLY A 118 0.61 -22.80 -3.85
CA GLY A 118 1.00 -22.10 -2.62
C GLY A 118 0.07 -20.94 -2.25
N ASN A 119 -0.44 -20.19 -3.23
CA ASN A 119 -1.38 -19.10 -2.97
C ASN A 119 -2.75 -19.62 -2.49
N GLU A 120 -3.19 -20.79 -2.95
CA GLU A 120 -4.47 -21.37 -2.54
C GLU A 120 -4.49 -21.77 -1.06
N GLU A 121 -3.38 -22.34 -0.56
CA GLU A 121 -3.24 -22.68 0.86
C GLU A 121 -3.23 -21.44 1.75
N GLU A 122 -2.53 -20.37 1.34
CA GLU A 122 -2.53 -19.09 2.07
C GLU A 122 -3.93 -18.47 2.15
N ILE A 123 -4.69 -18.51 1.05
CA ILE A 123 -6.09 -18.04 1.00
C ILE A 123 -6.99 -18.91 1.89
N LYS A 124 -6.75 -20.23 1.95
CA LYS A 124 -7.50 -21.16 2.82
C LYS A 124 -7.25 -20.86 4.30
N ASN A 125 -6.01 -20.54 4.66
CA ASN A 125 -5.62 -20.36 6.06
C ASN A 125 -5.84 -18.94 6.59
N ASN A 126 -6.05 -17.95 5.71
CA ASN A 126 -6.21 -16.55 6.14
C ASN A 126 -7.45 -15.89 5.51
N ARG A 127 -8.50 -15.69 6.31
CA ARG A 127 -9.76 -15.05 5.89
C ARG A 127 -9.56 -13.62 5.37
N ILE A 128 -8.60 -12.87 5.92
CA ILE A 128 -8.31 -11.49 5.50
C ILE A 128 -7.72 -11.50 4.08
N ARG A 129 -6.70 -12.34 3.85
CA ARG A 129 -6.09 -12.49 2.51
C ARG A 129 -7.09 -12.97 1.48
N ARG A 130 -7.93 -13.95 1.84
CA ARG A 130 -9.03 -14.41 0.98
C ARG A 130 -9.93 -13.26 0.55
N ARG A 131 -10.35 -12.42 1.51
CA ARG A 131 -11.29 -11.34 1.22
C ARG A 131 -10.69 -10.27 0.31
N VAL A 132 -9.41 -9.94 0.50
CA VAL A 132 -8.67 -9.01 -0.37
C VAL A 132 -8.55 -9.59 -1.78
N PHE A 133 -8.15 -10.86 -1.90
CA PHE A 133 -8.04 -11.53 -3.19
C PHE A 133 -9.38 -11.56 -3.94
N GLU A 134 -10.48 -11.93 -3.27
CA GLU A 134 -11.84 -11.91 -3.85
C GLU A 134 -12.23 -10.52 -4.39
N LEU A 135 -11.87 -9.45 -3.68
CA LEU A 135 -12.15 -8.07 -4.10
C LEU A 135 -11.37 -7.70 -5.37
N LEU A 136 -10.08 -8.03 -5.42
CA LEU A 136 -9.23 -7.77 -6.58
C LEU A 136 -9.69 -8.59 -7.80
N SER A 137 -10.00 -9.88 -7.61
CA SER A 137 -10.53 -10.72 -8.69
C SER A 137 -11.85 -10.18 -9.23
N LYS A 138 -12.78 -9.79 -8.34
CA LYS A 138 -14.05 -9.21 -8.77
C LYS A 138 -13.85 -7.90 -9.52
N ALA A 139 -12.95 -7.03 -9.05
CA ALA A 139 -12.66 -5.77 -9.72
C ALA A 139 -12.11 -5.99 -11.13
N SER A 140 -11.19 -6.94 -11.29
CA SER A 140 -10.65 -7.34 -12.59
C SER A 140 -11.73 -7.83 -13.55
N SER A 141 -12.63 -8.71 -13.10
CA SER A 141 -13.70 -9.26 -13.95
C SER A 141 -14.84 -8.27 -14.24
N SER A 142 -14.99 -7.24 -13.41
CA SER A 142 -16.06 -6.23 -13.58
C SER A 142 -15.58 -4.97 -14.30
N ALA A 143 -14.28 -4.84 -14.55
CA ALA A 143 -13.71 -3.68 -15.22
C ALA A 143 -14.01 -3.72 -16.72
N ALA A 144 -14.28 -2.55 -17.31
CA ALA A 144 -14.32 -2.43 -18.76
C ALA A 144 -12.92 -2.78 -19.32
N PRO A 145 -12.80 -3.34 -20.55
CA PRO A 145 -11.51 -3.70 -21.12
C PRO A 145 -10.56 -2.50 -21.30
N HIS A 146 -11.14 -1.32 -21.55
CA HIS A 146 -10.41 -0.08 -21.79
C HIS A 146 -11.02 1.10 -21.04
N PRO A 147 -10.18 2.06 -20.58
CA PRO A 147 -10.67 3.29 -19.97
C PRO A 147 -11.35 4.18 -21.00
N SER A 148 -12.34 4.95 -20.55
CA SER A 148 -12.93 6.04 -21.34
C SER A 148 -11.95 7.21 -21.46
N LEU A 149 -12.12 8.05 -22.48
CA LEU A 149 -11.24 9.19 -22.71
C LEU A 149 -11.24 10.15 -21.50
N GLY A 150 -10.07 10.39 -20.91
CA GLY A 150 -9.92 11.29 -19.75
C GLY A 150 -10.34 10.67 -18.41
N GLN A 151 -10.76 9.41 -18.40
CA GLN A 151 -11.07 8.66 -17.19
C GLN A 151 -9.83 8.52 -16.31
N ARG A 152 -10.01 8.57 -14.98
CA ARG A 152 -8.92 8.30 -14.03
C ARG A 152 -8.71 6.80 -13.93
N GLU A 153 -7.46 6.38 -13.76
CA GLU A 153 -7.07 4.97 -13.78
C GLU A 153 -6.27 4.60 -12.52
N LEU A 154 -6.63 3.47 -11.91
CA LEU A 154 -5.87 2.83 -10.86
C LEU A 154 -5.40 1.46 -11.34
N HIS A 155 -4.08 1.27 -11.38
CA HIS A 155 -3.43 0.06 -11.85
C HIS A 155 -2.84 -0.69 -10.67
N PHE A 156 -3.26 -1.94 -10.44
CA PHE A 156 -2.58 -2.84 -9.52
C PHE A 156 -1.59 -3.68 -10.32
N THR A 157 -0.33 -3.63 -9.92
CA THR A 157 0.78 -4.27 -10.62
C THR A 157 1.56 -5.15 -9.64
N PHE A 158 1.34 -6.46 -9.71
CA PHE A 158 1.89 -7.42 -8.76
C PHE A 158 3.20 -8.04 -9.26
N PHE A 159 3.91 -8.72 -8.36
CA PHE A 159 5.19 -9.38 -8.65
C PHE A 159 6.24 -8.46 -9.28
N ARG A 160 6.16 -7.17 -8.99
CA ARG A 160 7.05 -6.14 -9.53
C ARG A 160 7.82 -5.50 -8.39
N LYS A 161 9.12 -5.77 -8.34
CA LYS A 161 10.01 -5.15 -7.36
C LYS A 161 10.68 -3.92 -7.99
N PRO A 162 10.57 -2.72 -7.39
CA PRO A 162 11.38 -1.57 -7.79
C PRO A 162 12.85 -1.86 -7.55
N GLU A 163 13.67 -1.84 -8.60
CA GLU A 163 15.11 -2.10 -8.51
C GLU A 163 15.93 -0.81 -8.56
N LYS A 164 15.68 0.04 -9.56
CA LYS A 164 16.41 1.29 -9.75
C LYS A 164 15.47 2.36 -10.30
N PHE A 165 15.68 3.60 -9.85
CA PHE A 165 15.14 4.79 -10.47
C PHE A 165 16.13 5.26 -11.52
N LEU A 166 15.72 5.27 -12.79
CA LEU A 166 16.55 5.85 -13.85
C LEU A 166 16.08 7.27 -14.08
N GLU A 167 17.02 8.21 -14.14
CA GLU A 167 16.79 9.57 -14.58
C GLU A 167 16.72 9.60 -16.12
N SER A 168 15.77 10.33 -16.67
CA SER A 168 15.73 10.70 -18.09
C SER A 168 16.25 12.13 -18.27
N GLU A 169 16.69 12.51 -19.49
CA GLU A 169 17.01 13.89 -19.86
C GLU A 169 15.88 14.90 -19.53
N LYS A 170 14.65 14.40 -19.37
CA LYS A 170 13.45 15.16 -18.95
C LYS A 170 12.98 14.83 -17.51
N GLN A 171 13.86 14.32 -16.65
CA GLN A 171 13.63 14.08 -15.22
C GLN A 171 12.52 13.06 -14.86
N TYR A 172 12.26 12.08 -15.73
CA TYR A 172 11.38 10.95 -15.39
C TYR A 172 12.10 9.93 -14.52
N CYS A 173 11.39 9.33 -13.55
CA CYS A 173 11.86 8.20 -12.75
C CYS A 173 11.36 6.89 -13.37
N TRP A 174 12.17 6.24 -14.20
CA TRP A 174 11.83 4.89 -14.64
C TRP A 174 12.01 3.93 -13.48
N LEU A 175 10.97 3.18 -13.17
CA LEU A 175 11.07 2.11 -12.19
C LEU A 175 11.37 0.81 -12.93
N ASN A 176 12.59 0.30 -12.74
CA ASN A 176 12.89 -1.03 -13.24
C ASN A 176 12.16 -2.06 -12.38
N LEU A 177 11.24 -2.80 -12.99
CA LEU A 177 10.45 -3.82 -12.31
C LEU A 177 10.89 -5.20 -12.77
N VAL A 178 11.43 -5.99 -11.83
CA VAL A 178 11.75 -7.40 -12.09
C VAL A 178 10.53 -8.25 -11.77
N GLY A 179 10.09 -9.06 -12.74
CA GLY A 179 9.02 -10.05 -12.57
C GLY A 179 9.47 -11.24 -11.71
N SER A 180 8.65 -11.67 -10.75
CA SER A 180 8.99 -12.77 -9.83
C SER A 180 8.94 -14.18 -10.45
N ALA A 181 8.59 -14.33 -11.73
CA ALA A 181 8.50 -15.62 -12.41
C ALA A 181 9.70 -15.84 -13.35
N GLY A 182 10.90 -16.02 -12.80
CA GLY A 182 12.06 -16.65 -13.45
C GLY A 182 12.63 -16.06 -14.76
N SER A 183 12.00 -15.07 -15.39
CA SER A 183 12.40 -14.62 -16.73
C SER A 183 13.45 -13.51 -16.73
N GLY A 184 13.72 -12.87 -15.59
CA GLY A 184 14.62 -11.71 -15.54
C GLY A 184 14.17 -10.53 -16.40
N ASN A 185 12.94 -10.58 -16.94
CA ASN A 185 12.44 -9.54 -17.83
C ASN A 185 12.20 -8.26 -17.02
N GLN A 186 13.08 -7.30 -17.26
CA GLN A 186 13.00 -5.93 -16.82
C GLN A 186 11.85 -5.27 -17.56
N ILE A 187 10.82 -4.83 -16.83
CA ILE A 187 9.74 -4.02 -17.41
C ILE A 187 9.90 -2.62 -16.86
N ALA A 188 10.27 -1.69 -17.74
CA ALA A 188 10.34 -0.28 -17.41
C ALA A 188 8.90 0.27 -17.36
N SER A 189 8.46 0.71 -16.18
CA SER A 189 7.22 1.47 -16.03
C SER A 189 7.58 2.95 -16.04
N GLY A 190 7.13 3.68 -17.06
CA GLY A 190 7.36 5.10 -17.21
C GLY A 190 6.47 5.89 -16.25
N THR A 191 6.87 6.01 -14.99
CA THR A 191 6.20 6.89 -14.03
C THR A 191 6.96 8.19 -13.91
N SER A 192 6.23 9.30 -13.90
CA SER A 192 6.82 10.62 -13.73
C SER A 192 7.20 10.92 -12.28
N LEU A 193 6.43 10.38 -11.34
CA LEU A 193 6.51 10.69 -9.92
C LEU A 193 6.38 9.41 -9.10
N VAL A 194 7.20 9.25 -8.06
CA VAL A 194 7.16 8.05 -7.21
C VAL A 194 7.09 8.38 -5.72
N LEU A 195 6.08 7.83 -5.04
CA LEU A 195 5.94 7.90 -3.59
C LEU A 195 6.12 6.52 -2.96
N LYS A 196 7.12 6.40 -2.08
CA LYS A 196 7.41 5.14 -1.40
C LYS A 196 6.48 4.92 -0.21
N SER A 197 5.61 3.92 -0.30
CA SER A 197 4.67 3.51 0.77
C SER A 197 4.93 2.07 1.24
N ILE A 198 6.16 1.79 1.70
CA ILE A 198 6.59 0.45 2.13
C ILE A 198 6.82 0.30 3.65
N GLY A 199 6.22 1.20 4.44
CA GLY A 199 6.32 1.19 5.90
C GLY A 199 7.15 2.33 6.47
N TYR A 200 7.17 2.41 7.79
CA TYR A 200 7.85 3.44 8.58
C TYR A 200 8.88 2.78 9.50
N LYS A 201 9.88 3.55 9.91
CA LYS A 201 10.82 3.19 10.96
C LYS A 201 10.78 4.28 12.02
N SER A 202 10.96 3.91 13.28
CA SER A 202 11.14 4.87 14.35
C SER A 202 12.51 5.56 14.19
N VAL A 203 12.64 6.72 14.82
CA VAL A 203 13.91 7.47 14.93
C VAL A 203 14.44 7.26 16.34
N PRO A 204 15.76 7.10 16.55
CA PRO A 204 16.33 7.02 17.89
C PRO A 204 15.94 8.25 18.72
N VAL A 205 15.69 8.03 20.00
CA VAL A 205 15.44 9.09 20.98
C VAL A 205 16.57 9.01 22.00
N ASP A 206 17.13 10.17 22.34
CA ASP A 206 18.24 10.24 23.31
C ASP A 206 17.85 9.60 24.64
N GLY A 207 18.75 8.75 25.15
CA GLY A 207 18.53 8.01 26.38
C GLY A 207 17.76 6.68 26.21
N LEU A 208 17.33 6.31 24.99
CA LEU A 208 16.72 5.01 24.73
C LEU A 208 17.62 4.09 23.89
N PRO A 209 17.66 2.78 24.20
CA PRO A 209 18.31 1.81 23.33
C PRO A 209 17.59 1.74 21.98
N PHE A 210 18.34 1.60 20.89
CA PHE A 210 17.77 1.59 19.54
C PHE A 210 18.42 0.55 18.64
N ASN A 211 17.61 -0.34 18.08
CA ASN A 211 18.08 -1.30 17.09
C ASN A 211 18.01 -0.66 15.69
N TYR A 212 19.14 -0.18 15.17
CA TYR A 212 19.21 0.49 13.85
C TYR A 212 18.82 -0.39 12.67
N SER A 213 19.07 -1.70 12.76
CA SER A 213 18.71 -2.63 11.68
C SER A 213 17.18 -2.74 11.54
N LYS A 214 16.50 -2.91 12.67
CA LYS A 214 15.03 -3.04 12.76
C LYS A 214 14.30 -1.69 12.79
N GLY A 215 14.98 -0.62 13.19
CA GLY A 215 14.41 0.72 13.32
C GLY A 215 13.40 0.84 14.46
N VAL A 216 13.65 0.16 15.58
CA VAL A 216 12.76 0.15 16.76
C VAL A 216 13.55 0.18 18.06
N VAL A 217 12.91 0.62 19.13
CA VAL A 217 13.39 0.42 20.49
C VAL A 217 13.08 -1.04 20.90
N PRO A 218 14.09 -1.84 21.27
CA PRO A 218 13.87 -3.24 21.64
C PRO A 218 13.05 -3.33 22.93
N ASN A 219 12.10 -4.27 22.98
CA ASN A 219 11.17 -4.40 24.10
C ASN A 219 10.60 -5.83 24.24
N ILE A 220 10.12 -6.15 25.44
CA ILE A 220 9.36 -7.37 25.77
C ILE A 220 8.03 -6.96 26.39
N GLY A 221 6.92 -7.21 25.69
CA GLY A 221 5.58 -6.84 26.17
C GLY A 221 5.42 -5.34 26.43
N GLY A 222 6.13 -4.50 25.67
CA GLY A 222 6.18 -3.05 25.88
C GLY A 222 7.29 -2.58 26.81
N GLY A 223 7.84 -3.39 27.71
CA GLY A 223 8.96 -3.00 28.57
C GLY A 223 10.27 -2.90 27.78
N VAL A 224 10.98 -1.77 27.86
CA VAL A 224 12.22 -1.54 27.10
C VAL A 224 13.34 -2.44 27.62
N VAL A 225 14.19 -2.96 26.72
CA VAL A 225 15.37 -3.77 27.08
C VAL A 225 16.65 -3.11 26.57
N SER A 226 17.76 -3.28 27.29
CA SER A 226 19.03 -2.61 26.94
C SER A 226 19.64 -3.14 25.64
N SER A 227 19.43 -4.43 25.36
CA SER A 227 19.84 -5.10 24.13
C SER A 227 18.78 -6.10 23.66
N SER A 228 18.82 -6.51 22.39
CA SER A 228 17.81 -7.43 21.82
C SER A 228 17.84 -8.85 22.41
N ASP A 229 18.93 -9.21 23.09
CA ASP A 229 19.15 -10.53 23.69
C ASP A 229 18.92 -10.53 25.22
N ASP A 230 18.66 -9.35 25.81
CA ASP A 230 18.36 -9.24 27.24
C ASP A 230 16.93 -9.68 27.54
N ALA A 231 16.80 -10.51 28.57
CA ALA A 231 15.51 -10.92 29.12
C ALA A 231 14.98 -9.94 30.20
N GLN A 232 15.81 -8.99 30.66
CA GLN A 232 15.44 -8.03 31.69
C GLN A 232 15.04 -6.69 31.09
N THR A 233 13.86 -6.21 31.49
CA THR A 233 13.35 -4.90 31.11
C THR A 233 13.88 -3.82 32.05
N GLU A 234 14.14 -2.64 31.50
CA GLU A 234 14.46 -1.44 32.28
C GLU A 234 13.23 -0.99 33.07
N ASP A 235 13.41 -0.78 34.37
CA ASP A 235 12.31 -0.43 35.26
C ASP A 235 11.77 0.97 34.97
N GLY A 236 10.44 1.10 34.95
CA GLY A 236 9.76 2.36 34.66
C GLY A 236 9.75 2.80 33.19
N LEU A 237 10.36 2.04 32.27
CA LEU A 237 10.46 2.42 30.86
C LEU A 237 9.66 1.49 29.94
N TYR A 238 8.61 2.04 29.31
CA TYR A 238 7.68 1.28 28.48
C TYR A 238 7.39 1.98 27.15
N LEU A 239 7.16 1.18 26.12
CA LEU A 239 6.64 1.57 24.83
C LEU A 239 5.15 1.23 24.77
N ALA A 240 4.39 2.16 24.22
CA ALA A 240 3.05 1.91 23.71
C ALA A 240 2.99 2.48 22.29
N SER A 241 2.18 1.85 21.41
CA SER A 241 1.91 2.25 20.01
C SER A 241 2.79 1.58 18.93
N ILE A 242 2.89 2.22 17.75
CA ILE A 242 3.46 1.71 16.50
C ILE A 242 4.88 1.13 16.68
N SER A 243 5.69 1.71 17.57
CA SER A 243 7.04 1.19 17.88
C SER A 243 7.01 -0.22 18.47
N GLU A 244 5.98 -0.54 19.25
CA GLU A 244 5.75 -1.89 19.81
C GLU A 244 5.23 -2.86 18.73
N ASP A 245 4.28 -2.42 17.91
CA ASP A 245 3.69 -3.25 16.84
C ASP A 245 4.67 -3.58 15.71
N ILE A 246 5.60 -2.67 15.39
CA ILE A 246 6.69 -2.95 14.44
C ILE A 246 7.59 -4.06 14.99
N ALA A 247 7.90 -4.06 16.29
CA ALA A 247 8.70 -5.10 16.93
C ALA A 247 7.97 -6.47 16.92
N LYS A 248 6.65 -6.50 17.12
CA LYS A 248 5.83 -7.73 17.12
C LYS A 248 5.70 -8.39 15.74
N LYS A 249 5.55 -7.62 14.66
CA LYS A 249 5.38 -8.18 13.29
C LYS A 249 6.60 -8.98 12.82
N GLU A 250 7.80 -8.63 13.27
CA GLU A 250 9.05 -9.33 12.91
C GLU A 250 9.27 -10.63 13.69
N LEU A 251 8.78 -10.72 14.93
CA LEU A 251 8.80 -11.99 15.68
C LEU A 251 8.04 -13.09 14.93
N THR A 252 6.92 -12.75 14.29
CA THR A 252 6.12 -13.70 13.49
C THR A 252 6.71 -14.06 12.12
N SER A 253 7.61 -13.25 11.53
CA SER A 253 8.30 -13.60 10.27
C SER A 253 9.54 -14.47 10.47
N THR A 254 10.05 -14.56 11.70
CA THR A 254 11.28 -15.29 12.02
C THR A 254 11.03 -16.61 12.78
N SER A 255 9.79 -16.95 13.11
CA SER A 255 9.45 -18.14 13.91
C SER A 255 8.49 -19.09 13.19
N LEU A 256 9.03 -19.84 12.23
CA LEU A 256 8.48 -21.16 11.87
C LEU A 256 9.04 -22.20 12.84
N LYS A 257 8.51 -22.27 14.07
CA LYS A 257 8.31 -23.50 14.86
C LYS A 257 7.26 -23.24 15.94
N PRO A 258 6.11 -23.93 15.95
CA PRO A 258 5.15 -23.83 17.04
C PRO A 258 5.62 -24.72 18.21
N GLY A 259 6.15 -24.10 19.26
CA GLY A 259 6.22 -24.71 20.58
C GLY A 259 4.91 -24.44 21.31
N ARG A 260 4.15 -25.49 21.62
CA ARG A 260 3.01 -25.42 22.56
C ARG A 260 3.50 -24.85 23.88
N VAL A 261 2.82 -23.83 24.39
CA VAL A 261 2.77 -23.57 25.83
C VAL A 261 1.30 -23.56 26.21
N SER A 262 0.92 -24.59 26.96
CA SER A 262 -0.36 -24.71 27.64
C SER A 262 -0.33 -23.77 28.84
N TYR A 263 -1.42 -23.02 29.05
CA TYR A 263 -1.93 -22.65 30.36
C TYR A 263 -3.37 -23.14 30.43
#